data_AF-A0AA42FE37-F1
#
_entry.id   AF-A0AA42FE37-F1
#
_cell.length_a   1.000
_cell.length_b   1.000
_cell.length_c   1.000
_cell.angle_alpha   90.00
_cell.angle_beta   90.00
_cell.angle_gamma   90.00
#
_symmetry.space_group_name_H-M   'P 1'
#
loop_
_entity.id
_entity.type
_entity.pdbx_description
1 polymer ?
#
loop_
_entity_poly.entity_id
_entity_poly.type
_entity_poly.pdbx_seq_one_letter_code
_entity_poly.pdbx_strand_id
1 'polypeptide(L)' 'MSQVIRVSHHCAVYRGFTIITLPRKKQTPITRYHVWHVGESFGKFDAMAEATKYIDGLWRMKGGK' A
#
# COMPACT_ATOMS: atom_id res chain seq x y z
N MET A 1 -17.02 0.05 -3.41
CA MET A 1 -16.15 -0.87 -2.62
C MET A 1 -14.93 -1.18 -3.46
N SER A 2 -13.76 -0.68 -3.07
CA SER A 2 -12.49 -1.00 -3.73
C SER A 2 -11.91 -2.27 -3.09
N GLN A 3 -11.49 -3.23 -3.91
CA GLN A 3 -10.93 -4.50 -3.43
C GLN A 3 -9.40 -4.45 -3.53
N VAL A 4 -8.74 -5.04 -2.54
CA VAL A 4 -7.30 -5.32 -2.60
C VAL A 4 -7.11 -6.60 -3.41
N ILE A 5 -6.40 -6.49 -4.54
CA ILE A 5 -6.08 -7.63 -5.41
C ILE A 5 -4.66 -8.08 -5.09
N ARG A 6 -4.49 -9.31 -4.62
CA ARG A 6 -3.15 -9.89 -4.41
C ARG A 6 -2.56 -10.34 -5.75
N VAL A 7 -1.45 -9.74 -6.15
CA VAL A 7 -0.73 -10.10 -7.37
C VAL A 7 0.33 -11.16 -7.08
N SER A 8 0.98 -11.08 -5.92
CA SER A 8 1.97 -12.06 -5.46
C SER A 8 1.94 -12.19 -3.94
N HIS A 9 2.84 -13.01 -3.37
CA HIS A 9 2.98 -13.15 -1.92
C HIS A 9 3.34 -11.83 -1.23
N HIS A 10 4.10 -10.96 -1.90
CA HIS A 10 4.59 -9.70 -1.37
C HIS A 10 4.07 -8.47 -2.11
N CYS A 11 3.16 -8.63 -3.07
CA CYS A 11 2.61 -7.52 -3.84
C CYS A 11 1.09 -7.61 -3.91
N ALA A 12 0.43 -6.51 -3.59
CA ALA A 12 -1.00 -6.32 -3.78
C ALA A 12 -1.25 -5.01 -4.54
N VAL A 13 -2.39 -4.90 -5.19
CA VAL A 13 -2.84 -3.70 -5.89
C VAL A 13 -4.15 -3.22 -5.28
N TYR A 14 -4.25 -1.92 -5.03
CA TYR A 14 -5.43 -1.27 -4.46
C TYR A 14 -5.65 0.10 -5.11
N ARG A 15 -6.81 0.30 -5.76
CA ARG A 15 -7.17 1.55 -6.47
C ARG A 15 -6.09 2.07 -7.44
N GLY A 16 -5.36 1.16 -8.09
CA GLY A 16 -4.26 1.50 -9.01
C GLY A 16 -2.90 1.75 -8.33
N PHE A 17 -2.84 1.72 -7.00
CA PHE A 17 -1.59 1.74 -6.24
C PHE A 17 -1.08 0.33 -6.01
N THR A 18 0.24 0.16 -6.05
CA THR A 18 0.93 -1.08 -5.68
C THR A 18 1.35 -1.00 -4.22
N ILE A 19 0.97 -2.00 -3.44
CA ILE A 19 1.35 -2.18 -2.04
C ILE A 19 2.34 -3.36 -1.98
N ILE A 20 3.58 -3.07 -1.63
CA ILE A 20 4.64 -4.07 -1.47
C ILE A 20 4.78 -4.40 0.01
N THR A 21 4.56 -5.67 0.37
CA THR A 21 4.77 -6.19 1.72
C THR A 21 6.24 -6.47 1.94
N LEU A 22 6.87 -5.68 2.79
CA LEU A 22 8.24 -5.85 3.25
C LEU A 22 8.23 -6.79 4.47
N PRO A 23 8.76 -8.02 4.34
CA PRO A 23 8.78 -8.98 5.43
C PRO A 23 9.67 -8.53 6.57
N ARG A 24 9.37 -9.04 7.77
CA ARG A 24 10.16 -8.81 8.98
C ARG A 24 11.58 -9.30 8.76
N LYS A 25 12.56 -8.51 9.19
CA LYS A 25 13.99 -8.89 9.24
C LYS A 25 14.43 -8.95 10.69
N LYS A 26 15.48 -9.72 11.01
CA LYS A 26 16.04 -9.81 12.38
C LYS A 26 16.32 -8.43 13.01
N GLN A 27 16.68 -7.43 12.20
CA GLN A 27 16.94 -6.05 12.64
C GLN A 27 15.68 -5.17 12.69
N THR A 28 14.65 -5.49 11.90
CA THR A 28 13.38 -4.74 11.86
C THR A 28 12.22 -5.72 11.99
N PRO A 29 11.78 -6.02 13.23
CA PRO A 29 10.78 -7.05 13.51
C PRO A 29 9.34 -6.63 13.17
N ILE A 30 9.17 -5.61 12.32
CA ILE A 30 7.88 -5.05 11.93
C ILE A 30 7.66 -5.31 10.44
N THR A 31 6.50 -5.85 10.10
CA THR A 31 6.07 -5.99 8.70
C THR A 31 5.69 -4.61 8.21
N ARG A 32 6.28 -4.15 7.12
CA ARG A 32 5.95 -2.84 6.53
C ARG A 32 5.29 -2.99 5.17
N TYR A 33 4.51 -2.00 4.80
CA TYR A 33 3.79 -1.93 3.54
C TYR A 33 4.25 -0.67 2.82
N HIS A 34 4.92 -0.85 1.69
CA HIS A 34 5.40 0.26 0.87
C HIS A 34 4.37 0.55 -0.22
N VAL A 35 3.83 1.77 -0.23
CA VAL A 35 2.91 2.23 -1.27
C VAL A 35 3.70 2.85 -2.41
N TRP A 36 3.42 2.39 -3.62
CA TRP A 36 4.03 2.84 -4.87
C TRP A 36 2.94 3.11 -5.90
N HIS A 37 3.09 4.14 -6.72
CA HIS A 37 2.23 4.39 -7.87
C HIS A 37 3.04 5.00 -9.03
N VAL A 38 2.99 4.37 -10.21
CA VAL A 38 3.57 4.87 -11.48
C VAL A 38 5.00 5.41 -11.32
N GLY A 39 5.88 4.61 -10.70
CA GLY A 39 7.29 5.00 -10.54
C GLY A 39 7.58 5.88 -9.33
N GLU A 40 6.57 6.40 -8.62
CA GLU A 40 6.75 7.21 -7.42
C GLU A 40 6.45 6.45 -6.11
N SER A 41 7.32 6.66 -5.12
CA SER A 41 7.17 6.11 -3.77
C SER A 41 6.36 7.06 -2.88
N PHE A 42 5.26 6.57 -2.31
CA PHE A 42 4.37 7.33 -1.44
C PHE A 42 4.62 7.12 0.06
N GLY A 43 5.52 6.20 0.41
CA GLY A 43 5.94 5.96 1.79
C GLY A 43 5.70 4.53 2.28
N LYS A 44 6.14 4.27 3.51
CA LYS A 44 6.05 2.97 4.18
C LYS A 44 5.12 3.09 5.39
N PHE A 45 4.28 2.08 5.57
CA PHE A 45 3.29 2.00 6.64
C PHE A 45 3.53 0.73 7.45
N ASP A 46 3.27 0.76 8.76
CA ASP A 46 3.48 -0.41 9.60
C ASP A 46 2.27 -1.38 9.56
N ALA A 47 1.12 -0.90 9.06
CA ALA A 47 -0.08 -1.72 8.85
C ALA A 47 -0.67 -1.57 7.44
N MET A 48 -1.26 -2.67 6.93
CA MET A 48 -1.92 -2.65 5.62
C MET A 48 -3.15 -1.72 5.60
N ALA A 49 -3.88 -1.68 6.72
CA ALA A 49 -5.02 -0.79 6.90
C ALA A 49 -4.64 0.70 6.81
N GLU A 50 -3.45 1.07 7.30
CA GLU A 50 -2.93 2.44 7.18
C GLU A 50 -2.57 2.77 5.73
N ALA A 51 -1.91 1.85 5.03
CA ALA A 51 -1.60 2.01 3.61
C ALA A 51 -2.88 2.20 2.78
N THR A 52 -3.91 1.37 3.00
CA THR A 52 -5.20 1.51 2.28
C THR A 52 -5.92 2.80 2.66
N LYS A 53 -5.92 3.20 3.94
CA LYS A 53 -6.54 4.45 4.41
C LYS A 53 -5.85 5.67 3.78
N TYR A 54 -4.53 5.64 3.68
CA TYR A 54 -3.75 6.67 3.00
C TYR A 54 -4.11 6.76 1.51
N ILE A 55 -4.17 5.62 0.81
CA ILE A 55 -4.58 5.55 -0.59
C ILE A 55 -6.03 6.06 -0.77
N ASP A 56 -6.96 5.72 0.12
CA ASP A 56 -8.32 6.25 0.09
C ASP A 56 -8.36 7.76 0.26
N GLY A 57 -7.49 8.32 1.12
CA GLY A 57 -7.31 9.76 1.26
C GLY A 57 -6.85 10.42 -0.04
N LEU A 58 -5.81 9.88 -0.68
CA LEU A 58 -5.31 10.35 -1.98
C LEU A 58 -6.39 10.27 -3.06
N TRP A 59 -7.13 9.16 -3.10
CA TRP A 59 -8.17 8.95 -4.09
C TRP A 59 -9.35 9.92 -3.93
N ARG A 60 -9.73 10.23 -2.68
CA ARG A 60 -10.71 11.27 -2.36
C ARG A 60 -10.22 12.67 -2.75
N MET A 61 -8.97 13.00 -2.47
CA MET A 61 -8.38 14.29 -2.83
C MET A 61 -8.29 14.48 -4.35
N LYS A 62 -8.02 13.41 -5.10
CA LYS A 62 -7.94 13.44 -6.58
C LYS A 62 -9.31 13.58 -7.27
N GLY A 63 -10.40 13.73 -6.50
CA GLY A 63 -11.74 13.97 -7.04
C GLY A 63 -12.47 12.70 -7.49
N GLY A 64 -12.17 11.54 -6.88
CA GLY A 64 -12.95 10.32 -7.08
C GLY A 64 -14.41 10.54 -6.67
N LYS A 65 -15.26 10.91 -7.64
CA LYS A 65 -16.72 10.90 -7.55
C LYS A 65 -17.23 9.48 -7.29
#